data_AF-A0A9C9G543-F1
#
_entry.id   AF-A0A9C9G543-F1
#
_cell.length_a   1.000
_cell.length_b   1.000
_cell.length_c   1.000
_cell.angle_alpha   90.00
_cell.angle_beta   90.00
_cell.angle_gamma   90.00
#
_symmetry.space_group_name_H-M   'P 1'
#
loop_
_entity.id
_entity.type
_entity.pdbx_description
1 polymer ?
#
loop_
_entity_poly.entity_id
_entity_poly.type
_entity_poly.pdbx_seq_one_letter_code
_entity_poly.pdbx_strand_id
1 'polypeptide(L)'
;MNSEELQAYRETLKCSFKDLDAVFEDCMIEALSELSAQGIKDYLEGASLVCMIGRGFEPVLVYLEEMPQIVARLGEPILCNISQCVWKMSRTPNGNSILPFLQSLPEAARRLGSEEQMQHYIDVVFDLMEKTTGSIHGFHTTIPSPGLPDFLNQVPYLLNQLSIEGLRNWVEYGARNYKSNPDRQRDYFSLQSADSRAMIQRERHGTLFADHERKLDLYLHGFWQDPEYLVPYSLAFDELRKPVPYYDSLGIRIPDVYDDRAGIRGIDRYRAVLAHIAAHRRWTTALIADNLSPFQRIAVETLEDSRVELLLMRRFPGLRKTFMALHPIPVEDACDSESESCIRHRLAMLSRAILDPDHSYANSDLLDCVSSFHALLTGSDSSTKEISDLAISYIARTRRQSDLLPNIRFEDTEIDYR
;
A
#
# COMPACT_ATOMS: atom_id res chain seq x y z
N MET A 1 -0.85 35.13 -12.56
CA MET A 1 0.56 35.42 -12.85
C MET A 1 0.63 36.60 -13.79
N ASN A 2 1.54 37.56 -13.56
CA ASN A 2 1.75 38.68 -14.48
C ASN A 2 2.97 38.40 -15.39
N SER A 3 3.18 39.22 -16.43
CA SER A 3 4.25 39.00 -17.42
C SER A 3 5.67 39.07 -16.83
N GLU A 4 5.90 39.87 -15.78
CA GLU A 4 7.22 40.01 -15.15
C GLU A 4 7.56 38.78 -14.30
N GLU A 5 6.57 38.24 -13.59
CA GLU A 5 6.67 37.04 -12.78
C GLU A 5 6.89 35.79 -13.66
N LEU A 6 6.16 35.67 -14.76
CA LEU A 6 6.36 34.60 -15.75
C LEU A 6 7.79 34.65 -16.34
N GLN A 7 8.27 35.85 -16.68
CA GLN A 7 9.62 36.04 -17.19
C GLN A 7 10.68 35.64 -16.15
N ALA A 8 10.49 36.00 -14.88
CA ALA A 8 11.39 35.61 -13.80
C ALA A 8 11.47 34.08 -13.65
N TYR A 9 10.34 33.36 -13.71
CA TYR A 9 10.36 31.90 -13.69
C TYR A 9 11.05 31.32 -14.94
N ARG A 10 10.78 31.88 -16.11
CA ARG A 10 11.40 31.43 -17.37
C ARG A 10 12.92 31.57 -17.36
N GLU A 11 13.45 32.59 -16.68
CA GLU A 11 14.89 32.84 -16.50
C GLU A 11 15.55 31.84 -15.53
N THR A 12 14.81 31.29 -14.58
CA THR A 12 15.34 30.24 -13.68
C THR A 12 15.48 28.88 -14.39
N LEU A 13 14.65 28.61 -15.39
CA LEU A 13 14.69 27.37 -16.16
C LEU A 13 15.87 27.38 -17.14
N LYS A 14 16.82 26.46 -16.94
CA LYS A 14 17.98 26.27 -17.83
C LYS A 14 17.61 25.48 -19.09
N CYS A 15 16.72 26.05 -19.90
CA CYS A 15 16.25 25.46 -21.15
C CYS A 15 16.17 26.51 -22.27
N SER A 16 16.78 26.21 -23.41
CA SER A 16 16.86 27.13 -24.57
C SER A 16 15.93 26.75 -25.73
N PHE A 17 15.09 25.72 -25.58
CA PHE A 17 14.11 25.35 -26.59
C PHE A 17 13.03 26.43 -26.69
N LYS A 18 12.89 27.05 -27.87
CA LYS A 18 11.89 28.09 -28.14
C LYS A 18 10.46 27.55 -28.17
N ASP A 19 10.31 26.28 -28.56
CA ASP A 19 9.01 25.61 -28.60
C ASP A 19 8.36 25.56 -27.20
N LEU A 20 9.17 25.63 -26.14
CA LEU A 20 8.68 25.69 -24.76
C LEU A 20 7.92 26.99 -24.46
N ASP A 21 8.30 28.10 -25.08
CA ASP A 21 7.72 29.42 -24.76
C ASP A 21 6.22 29.47 -25.09
N ALA A 22 5.73 28.58 -25.95
CA ALA A 22 4.31 28.48 -26.32
C ALA A 22 3.43 27.77 -25.26
N VAL A 23 4.03 26.98 -24.37
CA VAL A 23 3.30 26.15 -23.37
C VAL A 23 3.71 26.47 -21.94
N PHE A 24 4.83 27.17 -21.73
CA PHE A 24 5.39 27.42 -20.41
C PHE A 24 4.44 28.18 -19.48
N GLU A 25 3.67 29.14 -20.01
CA GLU A 25 2.69 29.87 -19.21
C GLU A 25 1.63 28.94 -18.61
N ASP A 26 1.07 28.04 -19.42
CA ASP A 26 0.05 27.07 -18.97
C ASP A 26 0.63 26.09 -17.93
N CYS A 27 1.83 25.54 -18.19
CA CYS A 27 2.53 24.68 -17.23
C CYS A 27 2.79 25.39 -15.89
N MET A 28 3.14 26.68 -15.93
CA MET A 28 3.37 27.47 -14.71
C MET A 28 2.08 27.80 -13.97
N ILE A 29 0.97 28.03 -14.67
CA ILE A 29 -0.34 28.26 -14.03
C ILE A 29 -0.75 27.03 -13.23
N GLU A 30 -0.62 25.83 -13.82
CA GLU A 30 -0.92 24.57 -13.14
C GLU A 30 0.07 24.29 -12.00
N ALA A 31 1.37 24.51 -12.23
CA ALA A 31 2.36 24.35 -11.17
C ALA A 31 2.06 25.27 -9.97
N LEU A 32 1.67 26.52 -10.21
CA LEU A 32 1.35 27.47 -9.14
C LEU A 32 0.03 27.15 -8.40
N SER A 33 -0.86 26.33 -8.97
CA SER A 33 -2.07 25.89 -8.26
C SER A 33 -1.80 24.74 -7.30
N GLU A 34 -0.85 23.87 -7.62
CA GLU A 34 -0.59 22.64 -6.84
C GLU A 34 0.63 22.74 -5.92
N LEU A 35 1.63 23.57 -6.25
CA LEU A 35 2.93 23.57 -5.56
C LEU A 35 3.13 24.77 -4.63
N SER A 36 3.87 24.52 -3.55
CA SER A 36 4.42 25.53 -2.67
C SER A 36 5.52 26.34 -3.36
N ALA A 37 5.92 27.45 -2.74
CA ALA A 37 7.04 28.27 -3.25
C ALA A 37 8.37 27.49 -3.31
N GLN A 38 8.57 26.47 -2.46
CA GLN A 38 9.73 25.59 -2.57
C GLN A 38 9.52 24.53 -3.66
N GLY A 39 8.31 23.95 -3.76
CA GLY A 39 7.93 23.03 -4.82
C GLY A 39 8.14 23.62 -6.22
N ILE A 40 7.80 24.89 -6.45
CA ILE A 40 8.07 25.57 -7.73
C ILE A 40 9.56 25.62 -8.07
N LYS A 41 10.42 25.86 -7.07
CA LYS A 41 11.89 25.85 -7.29
C LYS A 41 12.35 24.45 -7.65
N ASP A 42 11.95 23.46 -6.88
CA ASP A 42 12.35 22.05 -7.10
C ASP A 42 11.84 21.53 -8.46
N TYR A 43 10.64 21.97 -8.87
CA TYR A 43 10.06 21.69 -10.18
C TYR A 43 10.89 22.28 -11.33
N LEU A 44 11.25 23.57 -11.27
CA LEU A 44 12.06 24.21 -12.32
C LEU A 44 13.52 23.73 -12.31
N GLU A 45 14.07 23.41 -11.14
CA GLU A 45 15.39 22.77 -11.01
C GLU A 45 15.39 21.36 -11.62
N GLY A 46 14.35 20.58 -11.36
CA GLY A 46 14.16 19.26 -11.96
C GLY A 46 14.03 19.34 -13.48
N ALA A 47 13.19 20.24 -14.02
CA ALA A 47 13.05 20.45 -15.46
C ALA A 47 14.37 20.92 -16.11
N SER A 48 15.13 21.77 -15.41
CA SER A 48 16.48 22.17 -15.82
C SER A 48 17.42 20.97 -15.91
N LEU A 49 17.38 20.07 -14.92
CA LEU A 49 18.18 18.84 -14.92
C LEU A 49 17.82 17.93 -16.10
N VAL A 50 16.53 17.76 -16.38
CA VAL A 50 16.03 17.00 -17.54
C VAL A 50 16.44 17.65 -18.87
N CYS A 51 16.55 18.98 -18.94
CA CYS A 51 17.07 19.64 -20.14
C CYS A 51 18.59 19.40 -20.32
N MET A 52 19.36 19.48 -19.23
CA MET A 52 20.83 19.42 -19.28
C MET A 52 21.38 18.04 -19.66
N ILE A 53 20.60 16.96 -19.55
CA ILE A 53 21.01 15.63 -20.01
C ILE A 53 21.07 15.49 -21.54
N GLY A 54 20.57 16.48 -22.30
CA GLY A 54 20.74 16.55 -23.75
C GLY A 54 19.93 15.50 -24.53
N ARG A 55 18.72 15.16 -24.08
CA ARG A 55 17.85 14.13 -24.69
C ARG A 55 16.70 14.70 -25.54
N GLY A 56 16.83 15.94 -26.01
CA GLY A 56 15.83 16.61 -26.83
C GLY A 56 14.80 17.39 -26.01
N PHE A 57 13.84 17.99 -26.71
CA PHE A 57 12.80 18.85 -26.13
C PHE A 57 11.72 18.05 -25.38
N GLU A 58 11.32 16.91 -25.95
CA GLU A 58 10.16 16.14 -25.48
C GLU A 58 10.24 15.70 -24.00
N PRO A 59 11.38 15.22 -23.45
CA PRO A 59 11.47 14.91 -22.03
C PRO A 59 11.23 16.11 -21.11
N VAL A 60 11.67 17.30 -21.53
CA VAL A 60 11.47 18.54 -20.74
C VAL A 60 10.01 18.93 -20.75
N LEU A 61 9.37 18.84 -21.92
CA LEU A 61 7.94 19.11 -22.08
C LEU A 61 7.10 18.18 -21.19
N VAL A 62 7.27 16.87 -21.32
CA VAL A 62 6.52 15.87 -20.53
C VAL A 62 6.75 16.07 -19.02
N TYR A 63 7.98 16.40 -18.59
CA TYR A 63 8.23 16.69 -17.18
C TYR A 63 7.44 17.92 -16.70
N LEU A 64 7.40 19.00 -17.49
CA LEU A 64 6.67 20.21 -17.11
C LEU A 64 5.14 20.00 -17.14
N GLU A 65 4.62 19.25 -18.09
CA GLU A 65 3.19 18.96 -18.20
C GLU A 65 2.68 18.04 -17.08
N GLU A 66 3.43 17.00 -16.74
CA GLU A 66 2.89 15.91 -15.91
C GLU A 66 3.19 16.06 -14.40
N MET A 67 4.32 16.68 -14.04
CA MET A 67 4.77 16.68 -12.65
C MET A 67 3.83 17.42 -11.67
N PRO A 68 3.17 18.55 -12.02
CA PRO A 68 2.21 19.17 -11.12
C PRO A 68 1.09 18.23 -10.66
N GLN A 69 0.51 17.45 -11.59
CA GLN A 69 -0.56 16.50 -11.26
C GLN A 69 -0.06 15.31 -10.44
N ILE A 70 1.18 14.86 -10.70
CA ILE A 70 1.83 13.81 -9.91
C ILE A 70 2.06 14.30 -8.46
N VAL A 71 2.51 15.55 -8.29
CA VAL A 71 2.72 16.19 -6.98
C VAL A 71 1.40 16.34 -6.21
N ALA A 72 0.33 16.75 -6.87
CA ALA A 72 -0.99 16.88 -6.24
C ALA A 72 -1.47 15.56 -5.60
N ARG A 73 -1.01 14.41 -6.11
CA ARG A 73 -1.35 13.07 -5.59
C ARG A 73 -0.35 12.52 -4.58
N LEU A 74 0.94 12.65 -4.88
CA LEU A 74 2.01 11.95 -4.16
C LEU A 74 2.82 12.86 -3.22
N GLY A 75 2.65 14.18 -3.33
CA GLY A 75 3.41 15.18 -2.58
C GLY A 75 4.66 15.68 -3.30
N GLU A 76 5.18 16.82 -2.85
CA GLU A 76 6.33 17.52 -3.45
C GLU A 76 7.66 16.73 -3.49
N PRO A 77 7.99 15.82 -2.53
CA PRO A 77 9.25 15.08 -2.58
C PRO A 77 9.51 14.30 -3.89
N ILE A 78 8.44 13.96 -4.61
CA ILE A 78 8.51 13.24 -5.88
C ILE A 78 9.26 14.02 -6.98
N LEU A 79 9.28 15.36 -6.93
CA LEU A 79 9.99 16.20 -7.92
C LEU A 79 11.49 15.91 -7.95
N CYS A 80 12.11 15.96 -6.77
CA CYS A 80 13.53 15.67 -6.62
C CYS A 80 13.80 14.19 -6.94
N ASN A 81 12.94 13.29 -6.48
CA ASN A 81 13.11 11.86 -6.74
C ASN A 81 13.13 11.53 -8.25
N ILE A 82 12.13 12.01 -9.00
CA ILE A 82 12.02 11.75 -10.45
C ILE A 82 13.17 12.40 -11.23
N SER A 83 13.51 13.64 -10.94
CA SER A 83 14.63 14.32 -11.62
C SER A 83 15.97 13.63 -11.35
N GLN A 84 16.20 13.12 -10.13
CA GLN A 84 17.36 12.29 -9.81
C GLN A 84 17.33 10.93 -10.51
N CYS A 85 16.16 10.31 -10.68
CA CYS A 85 16.01 9.08 -11.46
C CYS A 85 16.39 9.31 -12.93
N VAL A 86 15.90 10.41 -13.54
CA VAL A 86 16.28 10.80 -14.90
C VAL A 86 17.80 11.02 -15.01
N TRP A 87 18.40 11.72 -14.05
CA TRP A 87 19.84 11.92 -14.00
C TRP A 87 20.61 10.59 -13.90
N LYS A 88 20.21 9.69 -12.99
CA LYS A 88 20.82 8.36 -12.85
C LYS A 88 20.72 7.55 -14.16
N MET A 89 19.55 7.50 -14.77
CA MET A 89 19.31 6.78 -16.03
C MET A 89 20.16 7.36 -17.18
N SER A 90 20.32 8.69 -17.24
CA SER A 90 21.11 9.38 -18.26
C SER A 90 22.60 9.00 -18.26
N ARG A 91 23.12 8.56 -17.11
CA ARG A 91 24.50 8.10 -16.90
C ARG A 91 24.73 6.64 -17.30
N THR A 92 23.71 5.99 -17.87
CA THR A 92 23.77 4.63 -18.40
C THR A 92 23.56 4.66 -19.93
N PRO A 93 23.78 3.53 -20.62
CA PRO A 93 23.40 3.41 -22.04
C PRO A 93 21.90 3.57 -22.31
N ASN A 94 21.04 3.55 -21.28
CA ASN A 94 19.56 3.52 -21.38
C ASN A 94 18.91 4.89 -21.58
N GLY A 95 19.63 5.89 -22.11
CA GLY A 95 19.07 7.23 -22.27
C GLY A 95 17.87 7.32 -23.22
N ASN A 96 17.65 6.32 -24.08
CA ASN A 96 16.44 6.19 -24.90
C ASN A 96 15.18 5.81 -24.09
N SER A 97 15.34 5.36 -22.85
CA SER A 97 14.24 4.96 -21.95
C SER A 97 13.73 6.13 -21.10
N ILE A 98 14.41 7.28 -21.10
CA ILE A 98 14.05 8.44 -20.26
C ILE A 98 12.68 9.00 -20.64
N LEU A 99 12.40 9.16 -21.92
CA LEU A 99 11.10 9.66 -22.38
C LEU A 99 9.97 8.65 -22.04
N PRO A 100 10.07 7.35 -22.40
CA PRO A 100 9.09 6.36 -21.95
C PRO A 100 8.92 6.30 -20.43
N PHE A 101 10.00 6.49 -19.67
CA PHE A 101 9.94 6.56 -18.20
C PHE A 101 9.07 7.72 -17.75
N LEU A 102 9.34 8.94 -18.22
CA LEU A 102 8.54 10.12 -17.90
C LEU A 102 7.07 9.96 -18.32
N GLN A 103 6.83 9.43 -19.51
CA GLN A 103 5.48 9.17 -20.04
C GLN A 103 4.70 8.10 -19.25
N SER A 104 5.39 7.21 -18.54
CA SER A 104 4.76 6.19 -17.69
C SER A 104 4.32 6.70 -16.32
N LEU A 105 4.93 7.80 -15.83
CA LEU A 105 4.72 8.31 -14.47
C LEU A 105 3.29 8.75 -14.16
N PRO A 106 2.53 9.41 -15.06
CA PRO A 106 1.20 9.89 -14.73
C PRO A 106 0.24 8.75 -14.39
N GLU A 107 0.27 7.70 -15.21
CA GLU A 107 -0.56 6.52 -14.99
C GLU A 107 -0.07 5.71 -13.78
N ALA A 108 1.25 5.64 -13.56
CA ALA A 108 1.81 5.04 -12.35
C ALA A 108 1.33 5.78 -11.09
N ALA A 109 1.44 7.10 -11.04
CA ALA A 109 0.96 7.92 -9.93
C ALA A 109 -0.55 7.75 -9.70
N ARG A 110 -1.33 7.66 -10.78
CA ARG A 110 -2.78 7.47 -10.70
C ARG A 110 -3.17 6.09 -10.15
N ARG A 111 -2.49 5.03 -10.56
CA ARG A 111 -2.83 3.65 -10.16
C ARG A 111 -2.24 3.25 -8.81
N LEU A 112 -1.05 3.76 -8.50
CA LEU A 112 -0.31 3.39 -7.29
C LEU A 112 -0.70 4.24 -6.09
N GLY A 113 -1.11 5.50 -6.28
CA GLY A 113 -1.82 6.30 -5.28
C GLY A 113 -1.05 6.67 -4.00
N SER A 114 0.21 6.26 -3.83
CA SER A 114 1.05 6.67 -2.70
C SER A 114 2.53 6.77 -3.08
N GLU A 115 3.27 7.63 -2.37
CA GLU A 115 4.71 7.84 -2.60
C GLU A 115 5.51 6.54 -2.46
N GLU A 116 5.16 5.71 -1.47
CA GLU A 116 5.80 4.41 -1.22
C GLU A 116 5.59 3.44 -2.39
N GLN A 117 4.36 3.31 -2.88
CA GLN A 117 4.06 2.46 -4.04
C GLN A 117 4.76 2.97 -5.31
N MET A 118 4.83 4.29 -5.49
CA MET A 118 5.57 4.91 -6.58
C MET A 118 7.07 4.61 -6.48
N GLN A 119 7.64 4.60 -5.28
CA GLN A 119 9.03 4.21 -5.07
C GLN A 119 9.26 2.74 -5.45
N HIS A 120 8.39 1.81 -5.05
CA HIS A 120 8.49 0.42 -5.49
C HIS A 120 8.41 0.26 -7.01
N TYR A 121 7.58 1.06 -7.69
CA TYR A 121 7.57 1.09 -9.15
C TYR A 121 8.90 1.55 -9.74
N ILE A 122 9.46 2.64 -9.21
CA ILE A 122 10.79 3.13 -9.61
C ILE A 122 11.85 2.03 -9.37
N ASP A 123 11.81 1.35 -8.22
CA ASP A 123 12.73 0.28 -7.90
C ASP A 123 12.61 -0.87 -8.92
N VAL A 124 11.39 -1.29 -9.29
CA VAL A 124 11.16 -2.31 -10.34
C VAL A 124 11.74 -1.88 -11.69
N VAL A 125 11.56 -0.62 -12.09
CA VAL A 125 12.12 -0.06 -13.33
C VAL A 125 13.65 -0.11 -13.30
N PHE A 126 14.27 0.32 -12.22
CA PHE A 126 15.72 0.36 -12.07
C PHE A 126 16.32 -1.04 -11.94
N ASP A 127 15.67 -1.95 -11.23
CA ASP A 127 16.05 -3.36 -11.15
C ASP A 127 16.05 -4.02 -12.52
N LEU A 128 15.00 -3.79 -13.32
CA LEU A 128 14.96 -4.28 -14.70
C LEU A 128 16.12 -3.70 -15.51
N MET A 129 16.31 -2.38 -15.45
CA MET A 129 17.39 -1.69 -16.15
C MET A 129 18.74 -2.30 -15.80
N GLU A 130 19.06 -2.45 -14.53
CA GLU A 130 20.35 -2.98 -14.06
C GLU A 130 20.54 -4.46 -14.43
N LYS A 131 19.51 -5.30 -14.24
CA LYS A 131 19.59 -6.75 -14.52
C LYS A 131 19.73 -7.07 -16.01
N THR A 132 19.30 -6.16 -16.89
CA THR A 132 19.25 -6.39 -18.35
C THR A 132 20.17 -5.49 -19.16
N THR A 133 20.83 -4.51 -18.53
CA THR A 133 21.91 -3.74 -19.16
C THR A 133 23.14 -4.63 -19.33
N GLY A 134 23.67 -4.70 -20.56
CA GLY A 134 24.78 -5.58 -20.92
C GLY A 134 26.15 -4.90 -20.91
N SER A 135 27.20 -5.72 -20.88
CA SER A 135 28.58 -5.29 -21.07
C SER A 135 29.29 -6.20 -22.07
N ILE A 136 30.02 -5.62 -23.02
CA ILE A 136 30.82 -6.37 -24.00
C ILE A 136 32.04 -7.06 -23.33
N HIS A 137 32.56 -6.49 -22.22
CA HIS A 137 33.78 -6.96 -21.54
C HIS A 137 33.64 -7.12 -20.03
N GLY A 138 32.43 -7.07 -19.48
CA GLY A 138 32.16 -7.22 -18.04
C GLY A 138 32.49 -6.00 -17.15
N PHE A 139 33.29 -5.05 -17.62
CA PHE A 139 33.76 -3.89 -16.83
C PHE A 139 33.04 -2.58 -17.14
N HIS A 140 32.50 -2.40 -18.36
CA HIS A 140 31.78 -1.20 -18.77
C HIS A 140 30.42 -1.57 -19.34
N THR A 141 29.33 -1.07 -18.74
CA THR A 141 27.98 -1.22 -19.30
C THR A 141 27.89 -0.41 -20.59
N THR A 142 27.82 -1.10 -21.72
CA THR A 142 27.85 -0.49 -23.06
C THR A 142 26.62 -0.81 -23.89
N ILE A 143 25.82 -1.80 -23.47
CA ILE A 143 24.63 -2.25 -24.20
C ILE A 143 23.40 -1.85 -23.38
N PRO A 144 22.50 -1.01 -23.90
CA PRO A 144 21.25 -0.67 -23.21
C PRO A 144 20.39 -1.91 -23.00
N SER A 145 19.58 -1.89 -21.96
CA SER A 145 18.51 -2.85 -21.72
C SER A 145 17.63 -2.96 -22.97
N PRO A 146 17.56 -4.15 -23.60
CA PRO A 146 16.75 -4.34 -24.79
C PRO A 146 15.25 -4.13 -24.57
N GLY A 147 14.72 -4.59 -23.44
CA GLY A 147 13.28 -4.59 -23.15
C GLY A 147 12.78 -3.47 -22.23
N LEU A 148 13.66 -2.63 -21.66
CA LEU A 148 13.23 -1.53 -20.79
C LEU A 148 12.31 -0.51 -21.50
N PRO A 149 12.61 -0.02 -22.72
CA PRO A 149 11.68 0.87 -23.42
C PRO A 149 10.32 0.21 -23.68
N ASP A 150 10.33 -1.06 -24.10
CA ASP A 150 9.11 -1.82 -24.38
C ASP A 150 8.26 -1.97 -23.10
N PHE A 151 8.89 -2.29 -21.97
CA PHE A 151 8.23 -2.36 -20.67
C PHE A 151 7.56 -1.04 -20.30
N LEU A 152 8.30 0.07 -20.34
CA LEU A 152 7.80 1.39 -19.94
C LEU A 152 6.59 1.82 -20.77
N ASN A 153 6.59 1.51 -22.07
CA ASN A 153 5.44 1.75 -22.95
C ASN A 153 4.20 0.91 -22.59
N GLN A 154 4.37 -0.23 -21.93
CA GLN A 154 3.28 -1.11 -21.48
C GLN A 154 2.84 -0.84 -20.04
N VAL A 155 3.58 -0.03 -19.26
CA VAL A 155 3.25 0.27 -17.86
C VAL A 155 1.81 0.75 -17.68
N PRO A 156 1.27 1.66 -18.50
CA PRO A 156 -0.12 2.05 -18.38
C PRO A 156 -1.09 0.88 -18.46
N TYR A 157 -0.88 -0.04 -19.40
CA TYR A 157 -1.72 -1.23 -19.54
C TYR A 157 -1.53 -2.20 -18.37
N LEU A 158 -0.29 -2.43 -17.94
CA LEU A 158 0.05 -3.39 -16.89
C LEU A 158 -0.50 -2.96 -15.52
N LEU A 159 -0.34 -1.70 -15.14
CA LEU A 159 -0.87 -1.17 -13.88
C LEU A 159 -2.42 -1.07 -13.87
N ASN A 160 -3.05 -1.14 -15.05
CA ASN A 160 -4.51 -1.31 -15.11
C ASN A 160 -4.97 -2.74 -14.83
N GLN A 161 -4.06 -3.72 -14.76
CA GLN A 161 -4.40 -5.13 -14.59
C GLN A 161 -3.76 -5.77 -13.36
N LEU A 162 -2.63 -5.25 -12.91
CA LEU A 162 -1.79 -5.86 -11.89
C LEU A 162 -1.64 -4.93 -10.69
N SER A 163 -1.53 -5.52 -9.50
CA SER A 163 -0.95 -4.86 -8.33
C SER A 163 0.53 -4.54 -8.58
N ILE A 164 1.15 -3.74 -7.71
CA ILE A 164 2.59 -3.48 -7.85
C ILE A 164 3.42 -4.76 -7.65
N GLU A 165 2.91 -5.69 -6.83
CA GLU A 165 3.47 -7.03 -6.66
C GLU A 165 3.40 -7.82 -7.96
N GLY A 166 2.21 -7.88 -8.57
CA GLY A 166 2.02 -8.59 -9.83
C GLY A 166 2.91 -8.03 -10.94
N LEU A 167 3.08 -6.70 -10.98
CA LEU A 167 4.01 -6.04 -11.90
C LEU A 167 5.44 -6.50 -11.65
N ARG A 168 5.92 -6.46 -10.40
CA ARG A 168 7.25 -6.92 -10.02
C ARG A 168 7.49 -8.37 -10.45
N ASN A 169 6.59 -9.28 -10.08
CA ASN A 169 6.69 -10.71 -10.40
C ASN A 169 6.75 -10.93 -11.92
N TRP A 170 5.92 -10.21 -12.68
CA TRP A 170 5.92 -10.26 -14.14
C TRP A 170 7.25 -9.73 -14.73
N VAL A 171 7.78 -8.61 -14.22
CA VAL A 171 9.07 -8.05 -14.66
C VAL A 171 10.23 -8.99 -14.33
N GLU A 172 10.28 -9.53 -13.11
CA GLU A 172 11.32 -10.45 -12.67
C GLU A 172 11.34 -11.73 -13.49
N TYR A 173 10.16 -12.28 -13.80
CA TYR A 173 10.06 -13.44 -14.68
C TYR A 173 10.66 -13.14 -16.06
N GLY A 174 10.29 -12.02 -16.68
CA GLY A 174 10.81 -11.61 -17.99
C GLY A 174 12.32 -11.40 -17.98
N ALA A 175 12.81 -10.65 -17.00
CA ALA A 175 14.23 -10.34 -16.83
C ALA A 175 15.06 -11.62 -16.62
N ARG A 176 14.57 -12.56 -15.80
CA ARG A 176 15.28 -13.80 -15.48
C ARG A 176 15.30 -14.78 -16.64
N ASN A 177 14.17 -15.00 -17.31
CA ASN A 177 14.03 -16.07 -18.31
C ASN A 177 14.58 -15.67 -19.70
N TYR A 178 14.67 -14.37 -20.03
CA TYR A 178 15.14 -13.91 -21.34
C TYR A 178 16.43 -13.06 -21.27
N LYS A 179 17.18 -13.13 -20.15
CA LYS A 179 18.41 -12.36 -19.94
C LYS A 179 19.42 -12.46 -21.09
N SER A 180 19.56 -13.64 -21.69
CA SER A 180 20.53 -13.94 -22.75
C SER A 180 19.97 -13.78 -24.17
N ASN A 181 18.70 -13.39 -24.34
CA ASN A 181 18.06 -13.29 -25.64
C ASN A 181 17.32 -11.94 -25.78
N PRO A 182 17.99 -10.92 -26.34
CA PRO A 182 17.43 -9.57 -26.48
C PRO A 182 16.09 -9.51 -27.22
N ASP A 183 15.92 -10.26 -28.32
CA ASP A 183 14.69 -10.22 -29.12
C ASP A 183 13.52 -10.85 -28.35
N ARG A 184 13.74 -12.00 -27.70
CA ARG A 184 12.70 -12.59 -26.83
C ARG A 184 12.37 -11.73 -25.62
N GLN A 185 13.35 -10.99 -25.11
CA GLN A 185 13.11 -10.03 -24.04
C GLN A 185 12.18 -8.91 -24.52
N ARG A 186 12.42 -8.34 -25.71
CA ARG A 186 11.51 -7.38 -26.33
C ARG A 186 10.12 -7.97 -26.56
N ASP A 187 10.03 -9.18 -27.10
CA ASP A 187 8.74 -9.87 -27.32
C ASP A 187 7.96 -10.04 -26.01
N TYR A 188 8.65 -10.33 -24.90
CA TYR A 188 8.03 -10.44 -23.59
C TYR A 188 7.52 -9.09 -23.08
N PHE A 189 8.39 -8.07 -23.06
CA PHE A 189 8.05 -6.76 -22.51
C PHE A 189 7.09 -5.94 -23.39
N SER A 190 6.98 -6.27 -24.67
CA SER A 190 5.97 -5.73 -25.61
C SER A 190 4.66 -6.53 -25.66
N LEU A 191 4.47 -7.50 -24.76
CA LEU A 191 3.28 -8.37 -24.67
C LEU A 191 3.01 -9.27 -25.88
N GLN A 192 4.01 -9.44 -26.76
CA GLN A 192 3.91 -10.26 -27.97
C GLN A 192 4.08 -11.76 -27.67
N SER A 193 4.87 -12.11 -26.66
CA SER A 193 5.08 -13.52 -26.28
C SER A 193 3.86 -14.11 -25.57
N ALA A 194 3.63 -15.42 -25.78
CA ALA A 194 2.57 -16.15 -25.08
C ALA A 194 2.83 -16.22 -23.57
N ASP A 195 4.09 -16.38 -23.19
CA ASP A 195 4.52 -16.45 -21.78
C ASP A 195 4.23 -15.14 -21.05
N SER A 196 4.45 -13.99 -21.70
CA SER A 196 4.13 -12.66 -21.15
C SER A 196 2.65 -12.53 -20.82
N ARG A 197 1.78 -12.89 -21.77
CA ARG A 197 0.32 -12.86 -21.56
C ARG A 197 -0.12 -13.86 -20.50
N ALA A 198 0.48 -15.05 -20.45
CA ALA A 198 0.17 -16.06 -19.45
C ALA A 198 0.56 -15.60 -18.03
N MET A 199 1.72 -14.97 -17.87
CA MET A 199 2.15 -14.39 -16.60
C MET A 199 1.22 -13.26 -16.16
N ILE A 200 0.76 -12.40 -17.07
CA ILE A 200 -0.25 -11.38 -16.71
C ILE A 200 -1.52 -12.04 -16.17
N GLN A 201 -2.05 -13.08 -16.82
CA GLN A 201 -3.25 -13.75 -16.33
C GLN A 201 -3.05 -14.41 -14.97
N ARG A 202 -1.83 -14.88 -14.68
CA ARG A 202 -1.48 -15.45 -13.38
C ARG A 202 -1.40 -14.38 -12.29
N GLU A 203 -0.74 -13.27 -12.57
CA GLU A 203 -0.54 -12.17 -11.62
C GLU A 203 -1.77 -11.24 -11.51
N ARG A 204 -2.72 -11.35 -12.45
CA ARG A 204 -4.02 -10.67 -12.41
C ARG A 204 -4.96 -11.41 -11.46
N HIS A 205 -4.75 -11.22 -10.18
CA HIS A 205 -5.63 -11.73 -9.13
C HIS A 205 -6.13 -10.61 -8.21
N GLY A 206 -7.16 -10.93 -7.44
CA GLY A 206 -7.78 -10.03 -6.49
C GLY A 206 -8.57 -8.86 -7.07
N THR A 207 -9.09 -8.05 -6.14
CA THR A 207 -9.78 -6.79 -6.38
C THR A 207 -8.77 -5.67 -6.14
N LEU A 208 -8.40 -4.92 -7.18
CA LEU A 208 -7.47 -3.80 -7.07
C LEU A 208 -8.15 -2.60 -6.41
N PHE A 209 -7.47 -1.98 -5.45
CA PHE A 209 -7.92 -0.76 -4.79
C PHE A 209 -8.19 0.36 -5.82
N ALA A 210 -7.28 0.55 -6.77
CA ALA A 210 -7.34 1.62 -7.77
C ALA A 210 -8.60 1.59 -8.66
N ASP A 211 -9.29 0.45 -8.78
CA ASP A 211 -10.55 0.33 -9.53
C ASP A 211 -11.78 0.69 -8.69
N HIS A 212 -11.61 0.79 -7.38
CA HIS A 212 -12.68 0.89 -6.39
C HIS A 212 -12.54 2.05 -5.41
N GLU A 213 -11.43 2.78 -5.40
CA GLU A 213 -11.15 3.97 -4.57
C GLU A 213 -12.37 4.88 -4.43
N ARG A 214 -12.86 5.45 -5.53
CA ARG A 214 -14.03 6.35 -5.51
C ARG A 214 -15.28 5.73 -4.85
N LYS A 215 -15.50 4.42 -5.00
CA LYS A 215 -16.65 3.74 -4.38
C LYS A 215 -16.44 3.55 -2.87
N LEU A 216 -15.19 3.34 -2.45
CA LEU A 216 -14.79 3.21 -1.06
C LEU A 216 -14.82 4.58 -0.34
N ASP A 217 -14.41 5.64 -1.02
CA ASP A 217 -14.54 7.02 -0.50
C ASP A 217 -16.01 7.37 -0.27
N LEU A 218 -16.87 7.11 -1.27
CA LEU A 218 -18.31 7.32 -1.12
C LEU A 218 -18.93 6.45 -0.02
N TYR A 219 -18.37 5.27 0.23
CA TYR A 219 -18.79 4.41 1.34
C TYR A 219 -18.46 5.04 2.70
N LEU A 220 -17.24 5.56 2.88
CA LEU A 220 -16.86 6.29 4.09
C LEU A 220 -17.70 7.55 4.28
N HIS A 221 -17.84 8.37 3.25
CA HIS A 221 -18.70 9.55 3.28
C HIS A 221 -20.16 9.21 3.65
N GLY A 222 -20.75 8.21 2.99
CA GLY A 222 -22.16 7.90 3.11
C GLY A 222 -22.55 7.21 4.42
N PHE A 223 -21.76 6.23 4.88
CA PHE A 223 -22.09 5.43 6.06
C PHE A 223 -21.47 5.97 7.35
N TRP A 224 -20.33 6.64 7.25
CA TRP A 224 -19.51 7.03 8.39
C TRP A 224 -19.43 8.54 8.60
N GLN A 225 -19.72 9.34 7.57
CA GLN A 225 -19.52 10.81 7.59
C GLN A 225 -18.08 11.19 7.97
N ASP A 226 -17.13 10.33 7.59
CA ASP A 226 -15.72 10.41 7.95
C ASP A 226 -14.88 10.34 6.67
N PRO A 227 -14.77 11.47 5.94
CA PRO A 227 -14.03 11.52 4.70
C PRO A 227 -12.54 11.61 5.01
N GLU A 228 -11.87 10.47 4.89
CA GLU A 228 -10.44 10.35 5.11
C GLU A 228 -9.76 9.89 3.82
N TYR A 229 -8.53 10.33 3.59
CA TYR A 229 -7.75 9.90 2.43
C TYR A 229 -7.38 8.43 2.55
N LEU A 230 -7.59 7.67 1.48
CA LEU A 230 -7.18 6.27 1.41
C LEU A 230 -5.82 6.18 0.72
N VAL A 231 -4.84 5.60 1.43
CA VAL A 231 -3.46 5.53 0.98
C VAL A 231 -3.04 4.07 0.83
N PRO A 232 -2.85 3.58 -0.41
CA PRO A 232 -2.55 2.17 -0.65
C PRO A 232 -1.09 1.80 -0.29
N TYR A 233 -0.91 0.56 0.17
CA TYR A 233 0.39 -0.09 0.37
C TYR A 233 0.36 -1.52 -0.18
N SER A 234 1.53 -2.12 -0.40
CA SER A 234 1.65 -3.48 -0.94
C SER A 234 2.07 -4.46 0.14
N LEU A 235 1.49 -5.65 0.15
CA LEU A 235 1.85 -6.73 1.07
C LEU A 235 3.16 -7.44 0.68
N ALA A 236 3.76 -7.08 -0.44
CA ALA A 236 4.77 -7.89 -1.11
C ALA A 236 6.22 -7.46 -0.88
N PHE A 237 6.44 -6.26 -0.36
CA PHE A 237 7.77 -5.65 -0.24
C PHE A 237 8.31 -5.67 1.20
N ASP A 238 7.47 -6.01 2.18
CA ASP A 238 7.88 -6.15 3.58
C ASP A 238 8.28 -7.59 3.93
N GLU A 239 9.58 -7.82 4.09
CA GLU A 239 10.15 -9.15 4.37
C GLU A 239 10.05 -9.55 5.86
N LEU A 240 9.99 -8.58 6.78
CA LEU A 240 10.08 -8.82 8.23
C LEU A 240 8.72 -8.90 8.95
N ARG A 241 7.75 -8.09 8.52
CA ARG A 241 6.39 -8.07 9.10
C ARG A 241 5.41 -7.63 8.02
N LYS A 242 4.38 -8.45 7.78
CA LYS A 242 3.31 -8.06 6.86
C LYS A 242 2.61 -6.80 7.37
N PRO A 243 2.46 -5.76 6.54
CA PRO A 243 1.74 -4.55 6.93
C PRO A 243 0.25 -4.89 7.08
N VAL A 244 -0.35 -4.35 8.14
CA VAL A 244 -1.79 -4.44 8.43
C VAL A 244 -2.43 -3.08 8.19
N PRO A 245 -3.73 -3.02 7.89
CA PRO A 245 -4.42 -1.75 7.73
C PRO A 245 -4.29 -0.89 9.00
N TYR A 246 -4.11 0.41 8.84
CA TYR A 246 -4.02 1.33 9.98
C TYR A 246 -4.48 2.72 9.56
N TYR A 247 -4.54 3.66 10.51
CA TYR A 247 -4.76 5.06 10.19
C TYR A 247 -3.86 5.96 11.03
N ASP A 248 -3.49 7.10 10.45
CA ASP A 248 -2.72 8.15 11.10
C ASP A 248 -3.21 9.53 10.62
N SER A 249 -2.45 10.59 10.90
CA SER A 249 -2.80 11.95 10.47
C SER A 249 -2.73 12.18 8.96
N LEU A 250 -2.18 11.23 8.19
CA LEU A 250 -2.02 11.30 6.74
C LEU A 250 -3.06 10.45 6.00
N GLY A 251 -3.90 9.70 6.71
CA GLY A 251 -5.03 8.97 6.15
C GLY A 251 -5.15 7.53 6.64
N ILE A 252 -6.01 6.76 5.96
CA ILE A 252 -6.22 5.33 6.19
C ILE A 252 -5.37 4.54 5.21
N ARG A 253 -4.53 3.67 5.75
CA ARG A 253 -3.57 2.84 5.03
C ARG A 253 -4.22 1.49 4.74
N ILE A 254 -4.22 1.10 3.47
CA ILE A 254 -4.98 -0.08 3.02
C ILE A 254 -4.22 -0.86 1.95
N PRO A 255 -4.40 -2.19 1.82
CA PRO A 255 -3.75 -2.95 0.76
C PRO A 255 -4.15 -2.51 -0.65
N ASP A 256 -3.18 -2.49 -1.56
CA ASP A 256 -3.38 -2.19 -2.99
C ASP A 256 -4.23 -3.26 -3.71
N VAL A 257 -4.28 -4.48 -3.16
CA VAL A 257 -5.12 -5.57 -3.64
C VAL A 257 -5.68 -6.44 -2.51
N TYR A 258 -6.91 -6.91 -2.67
CA TYR A 258 -7.47 -8.00 -1.87
C TYR A 258 -8.01 -9.14 -2.72
N ASP A 259 -7.52 -10.35 -2.49
CA ASP A 259 -8.13 -11.58 -3.00
C ASP A 259 -9.47 -11.93 -2.34
N ASP A 260 -10.27 -12.73 -3.02
CA ASP A 260 -11.45 -13.35 -2.41
C ASP A 260 -10.98 -14.35 -1.34
N ARG A 261 -11.57 -14.30 -0.13
CA ARG A 261 -11.18 -15.15 1.00
C ARG A 261 -12.41 -15.64 1.75
N ALA A 262 -12.46 -16.93 2.07
CA ALA A 262 -13.56 -17.54 2.83
C ALA A 262 -14.97 -17.23 2.27
N GLY A 263 -15.09 -17.14 0.93
CA GLY A 263 -16.35 -16.79 0.26
C GLY A 263 -16.74 -15.30 0.33
N ILE A 264 -15.86 -14.44 0.86
CA ILE A 264 -15.99 -12.99 0.87
C ILE A 264 -15.17 -12.41 -0.28
N ARG A 265 -15.81 -11.56 -1.09
CA ARG A 265 -15.16 -10.93 -2.23
C ARG A 265 -14.20 -9.83 -1.78
N GLY A 266 -13.13 -9.57 -2.55
CA GLY A 266 -12.16 -8.52 -2.24
C GLY A 266 -12.78 -7.14 -1.95
N ILE A 267 -13.79 -6.72 -2.71
CA ILE A 267 -14.51 -5.45 -2.43
C ILE A 267 -15.22 -5.43 -1.06
N ASP A 268 -15.71 -6.59 -0.60
CA ASP A 268 -16.38 -6.71 0.69
C ASP A 268 -15.36 -6.83 1.84
N ARG A 269 -14.12 -7.28 1.55
CA ARG A 269 -12.97 -7.18 2.48
C ARG A 269 -12.54 -5.73 2.69
N TYR A 270 -12.42 -4.93 1.63
CA TYR A 270 -12.16 -3.48 1.76
C TYR A 270 -13.20 -2.79 2.66
N ARG A 271 -14.48 -3.10 2.48
CA ARG A 271 -15.55 -2.56 3.32
C ARG A 271 -15.45 -3.01 4.79
N ALA A 272 -14.98 -4.23 5.03
CA ALA A 272 -14.76 -4.77 6.37
C ALA A 272 -13.67 -3.98 7.10
N VAL A 273 -12.53 -3.75 6.44
CA VAL A 273 -11.41 -2.93 6.94
C VAL A 273 -11.88 -1.51 7.26
N LEU A 274 -12.52 -0.85 6.28
CA LEU A 274 -12.97 0.53 6.45
C LEU A 274 -14.03 0.66 7.54
N ALA A 275 -14.92 -0.32 7.67
CA ALA A 275 -15.88 -0.36 8.77
C ALA A 275 -15.17 -0.49 10.12
N HIS A 276 -14.18 -1.38 10.22
CA HIS A 276 -13.39 -1.61 11.43
C HIS A 276 -12.61 -0.36 11.86
N ILE A 277 -11.90 0.28 10.92
CA ILE A 277 -11.14 1.52 11.17
C ILE A 277 -12.07 2.67 11.56
N ALA A 278 -13.16 2.88 10.81
CA ALA A 278 -14.13 3.94 11.14
C ALA A 278 -14.81 3.70 12.49
N ALA A 279 -15.00 2.43 12.88
CA ALA A 279 -15.52 2.08 14.20
C ALA A 279 -14.54 2.43 15.32
N HIS A 280 -13.24 2.16 15.16
CA HIS A 280 -12.22 2.62 16.11
C HIS A 280 -12.20 4.14 16.22
N ARG A 281 -12.18 4.86 15.10
CA ARG A 281 -12.21 6.33 15.10
C ARG A 281 -13.44 6.90 15.80
N ARG A 282 -14.57 6.18 15.77
CA ARG A 282 -15.83 6.58 16.40
C ARG A 282 -15.91 6.23 17.88
N TRP A 283 -15.46 5.04 18.28
CA TRP A 283 -15.76 4.44 19.58
C TRP A 283 -14.53 4.21 20.47
N THR A 284 -13.32 4.24 19.93
CA THR A 284 -12.08 3.98 20.66
C THR A 284 -11.41 5.28 21.10
N THR A 285 -10.89 5.30 22.32
CA THR A 285 -10.03 6.38 22.82
C THR A 285 -8.60 5.90 22.99
N ALA A 286 -7.62 6.72 22.57
CA ALA A 286 -6.21 6.35 22.66
C ALA A 286 -5.76 6.04 24.10
N LEU A 287 -4.89 5.04 24.24
CA LEU A 287 -4.25 4.65 25.50
C LEU A 287 -2.74 4.87 25.42
N ILE A 288 -2.11 5.20 26.56
CA ILE A 288 -0.65 5.34 26.64
C ILE A 288 -0.03 3.93 26.77
N ALA A 289 0.62 3.46 25.71
CA ALA A 289 1.16 2.11 25.65
C ALA A 289 2.16 1.79 26.78
N ASP A 290 2.96 2.77 27.23
CA ASP A 290 3.99 2.58 28.27
C ASP A 290 3.42 2.20 29.65
N ASN A 291 2.12 2.37 29.86
CA ASN A 291 1.44 1.91 31.06
C ASN A 291 1.08 0.41 31.01
N LEU A 292 1.32 -0.27 29.89
CA LEU A 292 0.96 -1.66 29.64
C LEU A 292 2.19 -2.50 29.26
N SER A 293 2.32 -3.68 29.89
CA SER A 293 3.30 -4.69 29.45
C SER A 293 2.93 -5.25 28.07
N PRO A 294 3.88 -5.85 27.31
CA PRO A 294 3.60 -6.36 25.97
C PRO A 294 2.40 -7.31 25.87
N PHE A 295 2.23 -8.23 26.84
CA PHE A 295 1.07 -9.14 26.86
C PHE A 295 -0.25 -8.45 27.20
N GLN A 296 -0.21 -7.39 28.01
CA GLN A 296 -1.39 -6.58 28.26
C GLN A 296 -1.77 -5.78 27.01
N ARG A 297 -0.80 -5.21 26.28
CA ARG A 297 -1.06 -4.45 25.04
C ARG A 297 -1.83 -5.28 24.02
N ILE A 298 -1.32 -6.46 23.66
CA ILE A 298 -1.98 -7.33 22.66
C ILE A 298 -3.38 -7.80 23.09
N ALA A 299 -3.62 -7.95 24.39
CA ALA A 299 -4.94 -8.32 24.89
C ALA A 299 -5.92 -7.15 24.87
N VAL A 300 -5.45 -5.96 25.26
CA VAL A 300 -6.24 -4.73 25.19
C VAL A 300 -6.63 -4.46 23.73
N GLU A 301 -5.69 -4.58 22.80
CA GLU A 301 -5.95 -4.52 21.34
C GLU A 301 -7.03 -5.53 20.95
N THR A 302 -6.82 -6.83 21.24
CA THR A 302 -7.77 -7.89 20.87
C THR A 302 -9.20 -7.68 21.39
N LEU A 303 -9.35 -7.27 22.65
CA LEU A 303 -10.67 -7.05 23.24
C LEU A 303 -11.31 -5.75 22.73
N GLU A 304 -10.53 -4.70 22.48
CA GLU A 304 -11.04 -3.46 21.90
C GLU A 304 -11.52 -3.68 20.46
N ASP A 305 -10.76 -4.44 19.65
CA ASP A 305 -11.16 -4.86 18.31
C ASP A 305 -12.48 -5.64 18.36
N SER A 306 -12.58 -6.59 19.30
CA SER A 306 -13.80 -7.39 19.51
C SER A 306 -14.98 -6.51 19.92
N ARG A 307 -14.75 -5.43 20.69
CA ARG A 307 -15.80 -4.48 21.07
C ARG A 307 -16.29 -3.71 19.86
N VAL A 308 -15.40 -3.08 19.11
CA VAL A 308 -15.82 -2.26 17.97
C VAL A 308 -16.52 -3.12 16.90
N GLU A 309 -16.10 -4.37 16.71
CA GLU A 309 -16.76 -5.32 15.83
C GLU A 309 -18.15 -5.75 16.32
N LEU A 310 -18.32 -5.97 17.62
CA LEU A 310 -19.63 -6.26 18.19
C LEU A 310 -20.56 -5.06 18.04
N LEU A 311 -20.08 -3.84 18.27
CA LEU A 311 -20.83 -2.60 18.04
C LEU A 311 -21.17 -2.40 16.56
N LEU A 312 -20.23 -2.70 15.67
CA LEU A 312 -20.44 -2.73 14.21
C LEU A 312 -21.56 -3.69 13.84
N MET A 313 -21.54 -4.92 14.35
CA MET A 313 -22.59 -5.91 14.07
C MET A 313 -23.95 -5.53 14.66
N ARG A 314 -23.99 -4.77 15.77
CA ARG A 314 -25.24 -4.20 16.31
C ARG A 314 -25.79 -3.13 15.38
N ARG A 315 -24.94 -2.23 14.88
CA ARG A 315 -25.33 -1.12 14.00
C ARG A 315 -25.66 -1.59 12.58
N PHE A 316 -24.87 -2.53 12.06
CA PHE A 316 -24.95 -3.07 10.71
C PHE A 316 -24.95 -4.62 10.76
N PRO A 317 -26.12 -5.24 11.02
CA PRO A 317 -26.21 -6.69 11.19
C PRO A 317 -25.66 -7.53 10.04
N GLY A 318 -25.67 -6.99 8.81
CA GLY A 318 -25.12 -7.64 7.63
C GLY A 318 -23.61 -7.92 7.70
N LEU A 319 -22.84 -7.17 8.51
CA LEU A 319 -21.40 -7.38 8.66
C LEU A 319 -21.05 -8.66 9.43
N ARG A 320 -22.00 -9.23 10.19
CA ARG A 320 -21.77 -10.48 10.93
C ARG A 320 -21.29 -11.60 10.03
N LYS A 321 -21.92 -11.77 8.86
CA LYS A 321 -21.51 -12.83 7.91
C LYS A 321 -20.07 -12.64 7.44
N THR A 322 -19.68 -11.40 7.13
CA THR A 322 -18.34 -11.07 6.65
C THR A 322 -17.29 -11.26 7.73
N PHE A 323 -17.47 -10.67 8.92
CA PHE A 323 -16.53 -10.82 10.01
C PHE A 323 -16.40 -12.27 10.47
N MET A 324 -17.51 -13.02 10.58
CA MET A 324 -17.45 -14.43 11.00
C MET A 324 -16.79 -15.35 9.97
N ALA A 325 -16.86 -15.01 8.68
CA ALA A 325 -16.16 -15.74 7.63
C ALA A 325 -14.66 -15.44 7.59
N LEU A 326 -14.26 -14.19 7.87
CA LEU A 326 -12.86 -13.76 7.85
C LEU A 326 -12.12 -14.01 9.18
N HIS A 327 -12.83 -14.07 10.31
CA HIS A 327 -12.26 -14.35 11.61
C HIS A 327 -11.90 -15.85 11.72
N PRO A 328 -10.68 -16.20 12.16
CA PRO A 328 -10.28 -17.60 12.31
C PRO A 328 -11.13 -18.34 13.35
N ILE A 329 -11.12 -19.67 13.26
CA ILE A 329 -11.80 -20.58 14.19
C ILE A 329 -10.73 -21.49 14.84
N PRO A 330 -9.92 -20.96 15.77
CA PRO A 330 -8.87 -21.75 16.41
C PRO A 330 -9.48 -22.92 17.19
N VAL A 331 -8.86 -24.09 17.12
CA VAL A 331 -9.24 -25.28 17.89
C VAL A 331 -8.60 -25.22 19.28
N GLU A 332 -9.40 -25.36 20.34
CA GLU A 332 -9.02 -25.08 21.74
C GLU A 332 -7.70 -25.70 22.23
N ASP A 333 -7.44 -26.96 21.90
CA ASP A 333 -6.25 -27.70 22.35
C ASP A 333 -5.17 -27.81 21.27
N ALA A 334 -5.22 -26.97 20.22
CA ALA A 334 -4.28 -27.06 19.08
C ALA A 334 -2.94 -26.33 19.29
N CYS A 335 -2.74 -25.68 20.44
CA CYS A 335 -1.46 -25.06 20.79
C CYS A 335 -0.83 -25.79 21.96
N ASP A 336 0.40 -26.29 21.77
CA ASP A 336 1.11 -27.01 22.81
C ASP A 336 1.81 -26.04 23.76
N SER A 337 1.21 -25.82 24.93
CA SER A 337 1.74 -24.87 25.92
C SER A 337 3.07 -25.28 26.58
N GLU A 338 3.61 -26.48 26.30
CA GLU A 338 4.94 -26.89 26.75
C GLU A 338 6.05 -26.50 25.75
N SER A 339 5.73 -26.42 24.45
CA SER A 339 6.71 -26.19 23.38
C SER A 339 6.48 -24.89 22.58
N GLU A 340 5.33 -24.24 22.76
CA GLU A 340 4.91 -23.05 22.03
C GLU A 340 4.39 -21.93 22.96
N SER A 341 4.53 -20.68 22.52
CA SER A 341 3.83 -19.53 23.08
C SER A 341 2.41 -19.48 22.51
N CYS A 342 1.43 -19.77 23.37
CA CYS A 342 0.01 -19.88 23.03
C CYS A 342 -0.79 -18.59 23.26
N ILE A 343 -0.12 -17.47 23.51
CA ILE A 343 -0.79 -16.21 23.84
C ILE A 343 -1.68 -15.71 22.69
N ARG A 344 -1.19 -15.72 21.44
CA ARG A 344 -1.96 -15.31 20.26
C ARG A 344 -3.15 -16.24 20.01
N HIS A 345 -2.93 -17.54 20.15
CA HIS A 345 -3.97 -18.55 20.00
C HIS A 345 -5.11 -18.36 21.00
N ARG A 346 -4.80 -18.17 22.29
CA ARG A 346 -5.81 -17.91 23.33
C ARG A 346 -6.57 -16.61 23.12
N LEU A 347 -5.90 -15.56 22.65
CA LEU A 347 -6.55 -14.28 22.35
C LEU A 347 -7.45 -14.39 21.11
N ALA A 348 -7.05 -15.13 20.08
CA ALA A 348 -7.88 -15.42 18.92
C ALA A 348 -9.12 -16.24 19.28
N MET A 349 -9.00 -17.25 20.16
CA MET A 349 -10.15 -17.98 20.71
C MET A 349 -11.09 -17.06 21.48
N LEU A 350 -10.56 -16.21 22.37
CA LEU A 350 -11.38 -15.27 23.14
C LEU A 350 -12.13 -14.30 22.22
N SER A 351 -11.44 -13.75 21.21
CA SER A 351 -12.05 -12.86 20.23
C SER A 351 -13.15 -13.57 19.44
N ARG A 352 -12.91 -14.82 18.99
CA ARG A 352 -13.94 -15.62 18.32
C ARG A 352 -15.15 -15.85 19.23
N ALA A 353 -14.90 -16.21 20.50
CA ALA A 353 -15.95 -16.50 21.47
C ALA A 353 -16.84 -15.29 21.79
N ILE A 354 -16.25 -14.09 21.84
CA ILE A 354 -17.00 -12.83 22.03
C ILE A 354 -17.96 -12.57 20.87
N LEU A 355 -17.57 -12.91 19.64
CA LEU A 355 -18.31 -12.54 18.43
C LEU A 355 -19.32 -13.62 18.00
N ASP A 356 -19.00 -14.89 18.26
CA ASP A 356 -19.75 -16.07 17.84
C ASP A 356 -20.43 -16.77 19.04
N PRO A 357 -21.74 -16.56 19.29
CA PRO A 357 -22.42 -17.17 20.43
C PRO A 357 -22.53 -18.70 20.34
N ASP A 358 -22.30 -19.29 19.16
CA ASP A 358 -22.40 -20.74 18.91
C ASP A 358 -21.02 -21.44 18.98
N HIS A 359 -19.99 -20.77 19.51
CA HIS A 359 -18.66 -21.35 19.67
C HIS A 359 -18.67 -22.60 20.58
N SER A 360 -17.72 -23.52 20.39
CA SER A 360 -17.65 -24.78 21.14
C SER A 360 -16.65 -24.80 22.31
N TYR A 361 -16.00 -23.68 22.61
CA TYR A 361 -14.97 -23.60 23.65
C TYR A 361 -15.49 -23.92 25.06
N ALA A 362 -14.67 -24.63 25.84
CA ALA A 362 -15.00 -25.10 27.19
C ALA A 362 -14.14 -24.46 28.30
N ASN A 363 -13.05 -23.74 27.96
CA ASN A 363 -12.17 -23.11 28.92
C ASN A 363 -12.90 -22.10 29.81
N SER A 364 -12.90 -22.34 31.13
CA SER A 364 -13.64 -21.53 32.09
C SER A 364 -13.16 -20.08 32.20
N ASP A 365 -11.85 -19.82 32.14
CA ASP A 365 -11.31 -18.45 32.20
C ASP A 365 -11.75 -17.63 30.98
N LEU A 366 -11.80 -18.27 29.81
CA LEU A 366 -12.32 -17.67 28.58
C LEU A 366 -13.82 -17.37 28.71
N LEU A 367 -14.63 -18.34 29.13
CA LEU A 367 -16.08 -18.18 29.28
C LEU A 367 -16.45 -17.10 30.31
N ASP A 368 -15.71 -17.01 31.41
CA ASP A 368 -15.86 -15.96 32.42
C ASP A 368 -15.60 -14.56 31.81
N CYS A 369 -14.56 -14.45 30.98
CA CYS A 369 -14.20 -13.21 30.30
C CYS A 369 -15.26 -12.81 29.28
N VAL A 370 -15.73 -13.74 28.44
CA VAL A 370 -16.83 -13.52 27.48
C VAL A 370 -18.09 -13.04 28.18
N SER A 371 -18.46 -13.68 29.30
CA SER A 371 -19.63 -13.27 30.09
C SER A 371 -19.47 -11.87 30.67
N SER A 372 -18.30 -11.55 31.22
CA SER A 372 -17.98 -10.22 31.78
C SER A 372 -17.97 -9.15 30.68
N PHE A 373 -17.44 -9.48 29.51
CA PHE A 373 -17.44 -8.61 28.34
C PHE A 373 -18.87 -8.24 27.91
N HIS A 374 -19.74 -9.24 27.71
CA HIS A 374 -21.12 -8.98 27.33
C HIS A 374 -21.91 -8.23 28.41
N ALA A 375 -21.60 -8.44 29.70
CA ALA A 375 -22.20 -7.68 30.80
C ALA A 375 -21.87 -6.18 30.69
N LEU A 376 -20.61 -5.82 30.39
CA LEU A 376 -20.21 -4.41 30.18
C LEU A 376 -20.98 -3.75 29.03
N LEU A 377 -21.20 -4.48 27.94
CA LEU A 377 -21.93 -3.98 26.77
C LEU A 377 -23.46 -4.14 26.86
N THR A 378 -24.00 -4.54 28.01
CA THR A 378 -25.46 -4.66 28.20
C THR A 378 -26.06 -3.28 28.43
N GLY A 379 -26.84 -2.78 27.47
CA GLY A 379 -27.47 -1.46 27.56
C GLY A 379 -26.52 -0.27 27.41
N SER A 380 -25.27 -0.50 27.02
CA SER A 380 -24.26 0.55 26.76
C SER A 380 -23.30 0.13 25.63
N ASP A 381 -22.47 1.07 25.19
CA ASP A 381 -21.36 0.81 24.26
C ASP A 381 -20.04 0.42 24.98
N SER A 382 -20.02 0.45 26.32
CA SER A 382 -18.82 0.40 27.17
C SER A 382 -17.78 1.49 26.82
N SER A 383 -16.76 1.67 27.66
CA SER A 383 -15.60 2.52 27.36
C SER A 383 -14.35 1.70 27.05
N THR A 384 -13.42 2.26 26.26
CA THR A 384 -12.09 1.65 26.03
C THR A 384 -11.35 1.38 27.35
N LYS A 385 -11.59 2.20 28.38
CA LYS A 385 -10.99 2.00 29.71
C LYS A 385 -11.52 0.74 30.39
N GLU A 386 -12.84 0.53 30.42
CA GLU A 386 -13.45 -0.66 31.02
C GLU A 386 -13.01 -1.94 30.30
N ILE A 387 -12.91 -1.89 28.96
CA ILE A 387 -12.40 -3.01 28.16
C ILE A 387 -10.94 -3.28 28.44
N SER A 388 -10.13 -2.22 28.56
CA SER A 388 -8.72 -2.34 28.91
C SER A 388 -8.53 -3.00 30.27
N ASP A 389 -9.32 -2.60 31.27
CA ASP A 389 -9.28 -3.18 32.61
C ASP A 389 -9.69 -4.67 32.60
N LEU A 390 -10.70 -5.03 31.80
CA LEU A 390 -11.08 -6.43 31.60
C LEU A 390 -9.97 -7.25 30.93
N ALA A 391 -9.33 -6.71 29.89
CA ALA A 391 -8.22 -7.37 29.18
C ALA A 391 -7.02 -7.61 30.11
N ILE A 392 -6.67 -6.62 30.92
CA ILE A 392 -5.59 -6.73 31.91
C ILE A 392 -5.91 -7.81 32.94
N SER A 393 -7.16 -7.87 33.42
CA SER A 393 -7.60 -8.90 34.36
C SER A 393 -7.51 -10.31 33.75
N TYR A 394 -7.98 -10.46 32.49
CA TYR A 394 -7.91 -11.73 31.77
C TYR A 394 -6.47 -12.22 31.58
N ILE A 395 -5.55 -11.34 31.16
CA ILE A 395 -4.13 -11.69 31.01
C ILE A 395 -3.48 -12.02 32.34
N ALA A 396 -3.79 -11.28 33.41
CA ALA A 396 -3.24 -11.58 34.72
C ALA A 396 -3.61 -12.98 35.22
N ARG A 397 -4.83 -13.46 34.90
CA ARG A 397 -5.30 -14.82 35.23
C ARG A 397 -4.68 -15.89 34.34
N THR A 398 -4.62 -15.63 33.03
CA THR A 398 -4.33 -16.69 32.06
C THR A 398 -2.86 -16.81 31.71
N ARG A 399 -2.05 -15.75 31.83
CA ARG A 399 -0.63 -15.75 31.42
C ARG A 399 0.15 -16.91 32.03
N ARG A 400 0.96 -17.57 31.21
CA ARG A 400 1.84 -18.69 31.58
C ARG A 400 3.30 -18.32 31.31
N GLN A 401 4.21 -19.05 31.97
CA GLN A 401 5.65 -18.87 31.72
C GLN A 401 6.03 -19.22 30.27
N SER A 402 5.36 -20.20 29.67
CA SER A 402 5.58 -20.62 28.28
C SER A 402 5.20 -19.58 27.24
N ASP A 403 4.44 -18.54 27.59
CA ASP A 403 4.16 -17.43 26.67
C ASP A 403 5.44 -16.66 26.26
N LEU A 404 6.53 -16.83 27.01
CA LEU A 404 7.85 -16.25 26.72
C LEU A 404 8.70 -17.10 25.76
N LEU A 405 8.22 -18.27 25.33
CA LEU A 405 8.93 -19.12 24.39
C LEU A 405 9.07 -18.43 23.01
N PRO A 406 10.21 -18.60 22.32
CA PRO A 406 10.44 -17.99 21.00
C PRO A 406 9.59 -18.62 19.90
N ASN A 407 9.13 -19.86 20.08
CA ASN A 407 8.27 -20.56 19.15
C ASN A 407 6.83 -20.10 19.34
N ILE A 408 6.36 -19.12 18.56
CA ILE A 408 5.03 -18.54 18.69
C ILE A 408 4.05 -19.24 17.74
N ARG A 409 2.88 -19.66 18.24
CA ARG A 409 1.81 -20.22 17.41
C ARG A 409 1.12 -19.09 16.60
N PHE A 410 1.23 -19.15 15.28
CA PHE A 410 0.54 -18.22 14.37
C PHE A 410 -0.69 -18.82 13.69
N GLU A 411 -0.76 -20.15 13.57
CA GLU A 411 -1.87 -20.86 12.94
C GLU A 411 -3.22 -20.50 13.57
N ASP A 412 -4.20 -20.13 12.73
CA ASP A 412 -5.53 -19.67 13.13
C ASP A 412 -5.57 -18.50 14.12
N THR A 413 -4.59 -17.59 14.04
CA THR A 413 -4.55 -16.38 14.89
C THR A 413 -4.59 -15.04 14.14
N GLU A 414 -4.50 -15.06 12.81
CA GLU A 414 -4.41 -13.85 11.99
C GLU A 414 -5.78 -13.40 11.50
N ILE A 415 -6.08 -12.11 11.71
CA ILE A 415 -7.31 -11.44 11.26
C ILE A 415 -6.86 -10.29 10.37
N ASP A 416 -7.04 -10.45 9.06
CA ASP A 416 -6.37 -9.63 8.04
C ASP A 416 -6.99 -8.25 7.81
N TYR A 417 -8.20 -8.02 8.34
CA TYR A 417 -8.92 -6.77 8.21
C TYR A 417 -8.79 -5.86 9.44
N ARG A 418 -8.16 -6.37 10.51
CA ARG A 418 -7.85 -5.62 11.73
C ARG A 418 -6.54 -4.86 11.59
#